data_AF-A0A645CGL0-F1
#
_entry.id   AF-A0A645CGL0-F1
#
_cell.length_a   1.000
_cell.length_b   1.000
_cell.length_c   1.000
_cell.angle_alpha   90.00
_cell.angle_beta   90.00
_cell.angle_gamma   90.00
#
_symmetry.space_group_name_H-M   'P 1'
#
loop_
_entity.id
_entity.type
_entity.pdbx_description
1 polymer ?
#
loop_
_entity_poly.entity_id
_entity_poly.type
_entity_poly.pdbx_seq_one_letter_code
_entity_poly.pdbx_strand_id
1 'polypeptide(L)'
;MFQKGTVEFRLFNGTTHAGKIKAYIQLCMAISAQALNQRCASRTKTQTTNEKYTVRTWLLRLGLIGDEFKTAREHLLKPLEGCIAWRDPAQAEKQKERMRQKKEKELEQASQSQTADVPEQENNPQEEAEANEETPAFVMHM
;
A
#
# COMPACT_ATOMS: atom_id res chain seq x y z
N MET A 1 16.12 -21.27 26.80
CA MET A 1 16.50 -22.02 28.02
C MET A 1 16.01 -21.21 29.21
N PHE A 2 15.36 -21.81 30.22
CA PHE A 2 14.99 -21.09 31.44
C PHE A 2 16.02 -21.41 32.52
N GLN A 3 16.86 -20.44 32.87
CA GLN A 3 17.86 -20.59 33.92
C GLN A 3 17.85 -19.37 34.82
N LYS A 4 17.86 -19.60 36.14
CA LYS A 4 17.96 -18.55 37.17
C LYS A 4 16.92 -17.42 37.01
N GLY A 5 15.68 -17.77 36.66
CA GLY A 5 14.61 -16.79 36.45
C GLY A 5 14.72 -15.99 35.13
N THR A 6 15.68 -16.33 34.27
CA THR A 6 15.88 -15.66 32.98
C THR A 6 15.52 -16.59 31.82
N VAL A 7 14.93 -16.02 30.76
CA VAL A 7 14.64 -16.72 29.51
C VAL A 7 15.67 -16.32 28.46
N GLU A 8 16.39 -17.31 27.93
CA GLU A 8 17.31 -17.12 26.81
C GLU A 8 16.65 -17.49 25.47
N PHE A 9 16.65 -16.56 24.53
CA PHE A 9 16.17 -16.73 23.15
C PHE A 9 17.33 -16.98 22.19
N ARG A 10 17.55 -18.25 21.80
CA ARG A 10 18.52 -18.67 20.76
C ARG A 10 17.86 -18.83 19.39
N LEU A 11 17.21 -17.78 18.90
CA LEU A 11 16.41 -17.83 17.66
C LEU A 11 16.96 -16.93 16.54
N PHE A 12 17.99 -16.12 16.81
CA PHE A 12 18.46 -15.09 15.88
C PHE A 12 19.90 -15.33 15.44
N ASN A 13 20.17 -15.06 14.16
CA ASN A 13 21.53 -14.93 13.64
C ASN A 13 22.11 -13.57 14.05
N GLY A 14 23.41 -13.54 14.36
CA GLY A 14 24.11 -12.29 14.67
C GLY A 14 24.01 -11.28 13.51
N THR A 15 23.72 -10.02 13.82
CA THR A 15 23.63 -8.95 12.83
C THR A 15 23.97 -7.61 13.47
N THR A 16 24.56 -6.69 12.68
CA THR A 16 24.85 -5.30 13.08
C THR A 16 23.75 -4.32 12.65
N HIS A 17 22.70 -4.79 11.97
CA HIS A 17 21.63 -3.95 11.48
C HIS A 17 20.71 -3.50 12.64
N ALA A 18 20.79 -2.22 13.01
CA ALA A 18 20.05 -1.66 14.17
C ALA A 18 18.54 -1.98 14.15
N GLY A 19 17.88 -1.82 13.00
CA GLY A 19 16.44 -2.12 12.87
C GLY A 19 16.09 -3.60 13.13
N LYS A 20 16.94 -4.56 12.74
CA LYS A 20 16.73 -5.99 13.03
C LYS A 20 16.93 -6.29 14.50
N ILE A 21 17.99 -5.75 15.10
CA ILE A 21 18.27 -5.90 16.54
C ILE A 21 17.09 -5.36 17.36
N LYS A 22 16.61 -4.15 17.05
CA LYS A 22 15.43 -3.55 17.70
C LYS A 22 14.20 -4.44 17.55
N ALA A 23 13.93 -4.95 16.35
CA ALA A 23 12.81 -5.84 16.09
C ALA A 23 12.88 -7.13 16.92
N TYR A 24 14.07 -7.74 17.03
CA TYR A 24 14.29 -8.96 17.81
C TYR A 24 14.06 -8.73 19.31
N ILE A 25 14.58 -7.64 19.86
CA ILE A 25 14.37 -7.27 21.27
C ILE A 25 12.88 -7.05 21.54
N GLN A 26 12.19 -6.26 20.70
CA GLN A 26 10.76 -6.00 20.85
C GLN A 26 9.93 -7.28 20.77
N LEU A 27 10.26 -8.19 19.85
CA LEU A 27 9.59 -9.49 19.73
C LEU A 27 9.78 -10.34 21.00
N CYS A 28 11.01 -10.44 21.52
CA CYS A 28 11.30 -11.18 22.74
C CYS A 28 10.54 -10.63 23.95
N MET A 29 10.48 -9.31 24.10
CA MET A 29 9.71 -8.68 25.18
C MET A 29 8.22 -8.97 25.05
N ALA A 30 7.65 -8.82 23.86
CA ALA A 30 6.23 -9.07 23.63
C ALA A 30 5.84 -10.54 23.86
N ILE A 31 6.64 -11.50 23.39
CA ILE A 31 6.39 -12.92 23.64
C ILE A 31 6.49 -13.24 25.13
N SER A 32 7.49 -12.69 25.82
CA SER A 32 7.64 -12.89 27.27
C SER A 32 6.45 -12.32 28.04
N ALA A 33 6.00 -11.11 27.70
CA ALA A 33 4.82 -10.51 28.28
C ALA A 33 3.56 -11.34 28.00
N GLN A 34 3.37 -11.82 26.76
CA GLN A 34 2.24 -12.68 26.44
C GLN A 34 2.29 -14.00 27.21
N ALA A 35 3.46 -14.63 27.37
CA ALA A 35 3.61 -15.87 28.12
C ALA A 35 3.25 -15.71 29.61
N LEU A 36 3.57 -14.56 30.21
CA LEU A 36 3.20 -14.26 31.60
C LEU A 36 1.68 -14.04 31.77
N ASN A 37 1.03 -13.46 30.76
CA ASN A 37 -0.38 -13.08 30.83
C ASN A 37 -1.33 -14.16 30.29
N GLN A 38 -0.85 -15.13 29.51
CA GLN A 38 -1.69 -16.16 28.90
C GLN A 38 -2.09 -17.26 29.90
N ARG A 39 -3.40 -17.56 29.93
CA ARG A 39 -3.95 -18.65 30.77
C ARG A 39 -3.63 -20.04 30.24
N CYS A 40 -3.51 -20.20 28.93
CA CYS A 40 -3.22 -21.47 28.28
C CYS A 40 -2.51 -21.27 26.95
N ALA A 41 -1.85 -22.34 26.49
CA ALA A 41 -1.25 -22.43 25.17
C ALA A 41 -1.79 -23.67 24.44
N SER A 42 -2.04 -23.54 23.15
CA SER A 42 -2.43 -24.68 22.31
C SER A 42 -1.19 -25.35 21.74
N ARG A 43 -1.17 -26.69 21.72
CA ARG A 43 -0.15 -27.49 21.02
C ARG A 43 -0.38 -27.51 19.51
N THR A 44 -1.60 -27.22 19.05
CA THR A 44 -1.98 -27.33 17.64
C THR A 44 -1.22 -26.29 16.81
N LYS A 45 -0.49 -26.77 15.80
CA LYS A 45 0.20 -25.90 14.85
C LYS A 45 -0.83 -25.14 14.01
N THR A 46 -0.63 -23.84 13.87
CA THR A 46 -1.46 -23.01 12.99
C THR A 46 -1.06 -23.30 11.55
N GLN A 47 -1.98 -23.83 10.75
CA GLN A 47 -1.81 -23.99 9.30
C GLN A 47 -2.32 -22.75 8.59
N THR A 48 -1.56 -22.25 7.62
CA THR A 48 -1.95 -21.06 6.86
C THR A 48 -1.43 -21.12 5.43
N THR A 49 -2.23 -20.59 4.51
CA THR A 49 -1.87 -20.40 3.10
C THR A 49 -1.16 -19.07 2.85
N ASN A 50 -1.16 -18.16 3.84
CA ASN A 50 -0.47 -16.87 3.78
C ASN A 50 0.21 -16.57 5.13
N GLU A 51 1.51 -16.84 5.17
CA GLU A 51 2.33 -16.67 6.37
C GLU A 51 2.47 -15.18 6.74
N LYS A 52 2.69 -14.31 5.76
CA LYS A 52 2.88 -12.86 6.01
C LYS A 52 1.65 -12.22 6.65
N TYR A 53 0.44 -12.54 6.17
CA TYR A 53 -0.81 -12.09 6.80
C TYR A 53 -0.96 -12.63 8.24
N THR A 54 -0.63 -13.92 8.41
CA THR A 54 -0.82 -14.62 9.69
C THR A 54 0.12 -14.09 10.76
N VAL A 55 1.40 -13.93 10.42
CA VAL A 55 2.39 -13.34 11.33
C VAL A 55 2.03 -11.88 11.60
N ARG A 56 1.61 -11.10 10.62
CA ARG A 56 1.17 -9.70 10.85
C ARG A 56 0.05 -9.63 11.90
N THR A 57 -1.02 -10.38 11.69
CA THR A 57 -2.17 -10.36 12.62
C THR A 57 -1.80 -10.89 14.00
N TRP A 58 -0.85 -11.81 14.08
CA TRP A 58 -0.28 -12.26 15.35
C TRP A 58 0.56 -11.17 16.04
N LEU A 59 1.43 -10.45 15.32
CA LEU A 59 2.20 -9.33 15.86
C LEU A 59 1.29 -8.21 16.38
N LEU A 60 0.17 -7.93 15.71
CA LEU A 60 -0.82 -6.95 16.19
C LEU A 60 -1.49 -7.41 17.49
N ARG A 61 -1.84 -8.70 17.60
CA ARG A 61 -2.40 -9.26 18.85
C ARG A 61 -1.39 -9.28 20.00
N LEU A 62 -0.10 -9.40 19.69
CA LEU A 62 1.00 -9.27 20.65
C LEU A 62 1.18 -7.83 21.17
N GLY A 63 0.50 -6.84 20.57
CA GLY A 63 0.59 -5.43 20.98
C GLY A 63 1.63 -4.61 20.22
N LEU A 64 2.25 -5.14 19.15
CA LEU A 64 3.15 -4.36 18.29
C LEU A 64 2.33 -3.48 17.33
N ILE A 65 1.61 -2.49 17.88
CA ILE A 65 0.71 -1.56 17.18
C ILE A 65 1.28 -0.15 17.32
N GLY A 66 1.16 0.71 16.30
CA GLY A 66 1.71 2.07 16.33
C GLY A 66 2.98 2.22 15.52
N ASP A 67 3.50 3.46 15.47
CA ASP A 67 4.64 3.83 14.62
C ASP A 67 5.98 3.35 15.21
N GLU A 68 6.07 3.27 16.54
CA GLU A 68 7.26 2.80 17.25
C GLU A 68 7.61 1.33 16.95
N PHE A 69 6.62 0.54 16.49
CA PHE A 69 6.77 -0.85 16.06
C PHE A 69 6.74 -1.03 14.54
N LYS A 70 6.63 0.05 13.74
CA LYS A 70 6.59 -0.03 12.27
C LYS A 70 7.82 -0.74 11.73
N THR A 71 9.01 -0.36 12.19
CA THR A 71 10.29 -0.99 11.82
C THR A 71 10.35 -2.46 12.21
N ALA A 72 9.79 -2.84 13.37
CA ALA A 72 9.76 -4.23 13.79
C ALA A 72 8.85 -5.07 12.89
N ARG A 73 7.62 -4.60 12.63
CA ARG A 73 6.71 -5.27 11.70
C ARG A 73 7.34 -5.41 10.31
N GLU A 74 8.02 -4.38 9.82
CA GLU A 74 8.72 -4.45 8.53
C GLU A 74 9.78 -5.55 8.51
N HIS A 75 10.73 -5.55 9.45
CA HIS A 75 11.82 -6.53 9.44
C HIS A 75 11.35 -7.96 9.70
N LEU A 76 10.35 -8.15 10.55
CA LEU A 76 9.80 -9.48 10.86
C LEU A 76 8.94 -10.04 9.72
N LEU A 77 8.28 -9.19 8.94
CA LEU A 77 7.42 -9.61 7.82
C LEU A 77 8.15 -9.67 6.47
N LYS A 78 9.26 -8.93 6.31
CA LYS A 78 10.04 -8.90 5.05
C LYS A 78 10.39 -10.29 4.49
N PRO A 79 10.88 -11.26 5.28
CA PRO A 79 11.28 -12.57 4.75
C PRO A 79 10.10 -13.50 4.43
N LEU A 80 8.85 -13.13 4.78
CA LEU A 80 7.69 -14.01 4.62
C LEU A 80 6.98 -13.81 3.27
N GLU A 81 6.51 -14.91 2.71
CA GLU A 81 5.74 -14.95 1.47
C GLU A 81 4.25 -14.62 1.68
N GLY A 82 3.60 -14.16 0.61
CA GLY A 82 2.19 -13.81 0.59
C GLY A 82 1.91 -12.32 0.75
N CYS A 83 0.62 -11.98 0.79
CA CYS A 83 0.15 -10.60 0.86
C CYS A 83 -0.19 -10.17 2.30
N ILE A 84 -0.12 -8.86 2.56
CA ILE A 84 -0.33 -8.30 3.91
C ILE A 84 -1.82 -8.11 4.24
N ALA A 85 -2.64 -7.88 3.22
CA ALA A 85 -4.03 -7.44 3.35
C ALA A 85 -5.02 -8.61 3.51
N TRP A 86 -4.77 -9.75 2.85
CA TRP A 86 -5.73 -10.83 2.73
C TRP A 86 -5.16 -12.16 3.22
N ARG A 87 -5.98 -12.94 3.93
CA ARG A 87 -5.60 -14.31 4.32
C ARG A 87 -5.58 -15.25 3.12
N ASP A 88 -6.63 -15.18 2.30
CA ASP A 88 -6.80 -16.02 1.13
C ASP A 88 -6.31 -15.27 -0.13
N PRO A 89 -5.35 -15.82 -0.89
CA PRO A 89 -4.86 -15.21 -2.12
C PRO A 89 -5.95 -14.98 -3.17
N ALA A 90 -7.00 -15.80 -3.22
CA ALA A 90 -8.10 -15.60 -4.17
C ALA A 90 -8.86 -14.29 -3.92
N GLN A 91 -8.91 -13.81 -2.68
CA GLN A 91 -9.52 -12.51 -2.33
C GLN A 91 -8.69 -11.36 -2.89
N ALA A 92 -7.36 -11.50 -2.90
CA ALA A 92 -6.46 -10.50 -3.46
C ALA A 92 -6.64 -10.38 -4.99
N GLU A 93 -6.74 -11.50 -5.71
CA GLU A 93 -6.96 -11.49 -7.17
C GLU A 93 -8.32 -10.90 -7.54
N LYS A 94 -9.41 -11.33 -6.87
CA LYS A 94 -10.75 -10.75 -7.07
C LYS A 94 -10.79 -9.24 -6.82
N GLN A 95 -9.98 -8.73 -5.90
CA GLN A 95 -9.89 -7.28 -5.68
C GLN A 95 -9.13 -6.59 -6.80
N LYS A 96 -8.02 -7.17 -7.28
CA LYS A 96 -7.27 -6.64 -8.42
C LYS A 96 -8.12 -6.56 -9.68
N GLU A 97 -8.90 -7.60 -9.97
CA GLU A 97 -9.82 -7.63 -11.13
C GLU A 97 -10.89 -6.54 -11.03
N ARG A 98 -11.53 -6.38 -9.87
CA ARG A 98 -12.52 -5.32 -9.65
C ARG A 98 -11.93 -3.92 -9.84
N MET A 99 -10.71 -3.68 -9.37
CA MET A 99 -10.02 -2.40 -9.56
C MET A 99 -9.65 -2.16 -11.03
N ARG A 100 -9.28 -3.21 -11.77
CA ARG A 100 -9.01 -3.12 -13.23
C ARG A 100 -10.27 -2.74 -14.01
N GLN A 101 -11.37 -3.47 -13.79
CA GLN A 101 -12.66 -3.19 -14.45
C GLN A 101 -13.17 -1.78 -14.15
N LYS A 102 -12.98 -1.29 -12.92
CA LYS A 102 -13.36 0.08 -12.55
C LYS A 102 -12.52 1.11 -13.32
N LYS A 103 -11.21 0.90 -13.42
CA LYS A 103 -10.29 1.81 -14.13
C LYS A 103 -10.56 1.83 -15.64
N GLU A 104 -10.88 0.68 -16.24
CA GLU A 104 -11.25 0.59 -17.66
C GLU A 104 -12.55 1.36 -17.94
N LYS A 105 -13.59 1.15 -17.13
CA LYS A 105 -14.85 1.91 -17.25
C LYS A 105 -14.66 3.42 -17.06
N GLU A 106 -13.81 3.83 -16.13
CA GLU A 106 -13.50 5.25 -15.89
C GLU A 106 -12.76 5.87 -17.09
N LEU A 107 -11.86 5.12 -17.74
CA LEU A 107 -11.17 5.55 -18.95
C LEU A 107 -12.12 5.66 -20.15
N GLU A 108 -13.04 4.70 -20.31
CA GLU A 108 -14.08 4.72 -21.35
C GLU A 108 -15.07 5.87 -21.15
N GLN A 109 -15.44 6.16 -19.90
CA GLN A 109 -16.28 7.33 -19.57
C GLN A 109 -15.54 8.65 -19.83
N ALA A 110 -14.24 8.72 -19.51
CA ALA A 110 -13.42 9.89 -19.77
C ALA A 110 -13.21 10.14 -21.27
N SER A 111 -13.05 9.09 -22.08
CA SER A 111 -12.91 9.21 -23.54
C SER A 111 -14.23 9.61 -24.23
N GLN A 112 -15.37 9.07 -23.79
CA GLN A 112 -16.70 9.45 -24.32
C GLN A 112 -17.08 10.89 -23.99
N SER A 113 -16.66 11.41 -22.83
CA SER A 113 -16.93 12.80 -22.42
C SER A 113 -16.12 13.83 -23.21
N GLN A 114 -14.95 13.46 -23.76
CA GLN A 114 -14.12 14.35 -24.58
C GLN A 114 -14.55 14.42 -26.06
N THR A 115 -15.25 13.40 -26.57
CA THR A 115 -15.75 13.40 -27.96
C THR A 115 -17.07 14.16 -28.18
N ALA A 116 -17.75 14.57 -27.10
CA ALA A 116 -19.05 15.24 -27.17
C ALA A 116 -18.96 16.78 -27.24
N ASP A 117 -17.76 17.37 -27.17
CA ASP A 117 -17.55 18.83 -27.08
C ASP A 117 -16.72 19.38 -28.27
N VAL A 118 -16.92 18.82 -29.47
CA VAL A 118 -16.38 19.38 -30.72
C VAL A 118 -17.43 20.34 -31.30
N PRO A 119 -17.19 21.67 -31.36
CA PRO A 119 -18.11 22.59 -32.00
C PRO A 119 -18.06 22.36 -33.51
N GLU A 120 -19.19 21.98 -34.09
CA GLU A 120 -19.41 21.96 -35.54
C GLU A 120 -19.29 23.40 -36.08
N GLN A 121 -18.18 23.70 -36.77
CA GLN A 121 -18.08 24.90 -37.60
C GLN A 121 -18.71 24.60 -38.96
N GLU A 122 -19.97 25.02 -39.14
CA GLU A 122 -20.62 25.09 -40.44
C GLU A 122 -19.92 26.11 -41.36
N ASN A 123 -19.55 25.62 -42.53
CA ASN A 123 -18.99 26.36 -43.66
C ASN A 123 -20.11 27.05 -44.45
N ASN A 124 -19.94 28.32 -44.86
CA ASN A 124 -20.72 28.89 -45.96
C ASN A 124 -19.88 29.86 -46.83
N PRO A 125 -19.95 29.81 -48.19
CA PRO A 125 -19.20 30.68 -49.10
C PRO A 125 -19.98 31.91 -49.62
N GLN A 126 -19.22 32.94 -50.04
CA GLN A 126 -19.58 34.10 -50.91
C GLN A 126 -20.43 35.23 -50.26
N GLU A 127 -20.28 36.54 -50.52
CA GLU A 127 -19.70 37.31 -51.63
C GLU A 127 -19.51 38.81 -51.23
N GLU A 128 -18.49 39.45 -51.84
CA GLU A 128 -18.09 40.87 -52.05
C GLU A 128 -18.85 42.08 -51.44
N ALA A 129 -18.07 43.07 -50.93
CA ALA A 129 -18.03 44.45 -51.48
C ALA A 129 -16.95 45.32 -50.79
N GLU A 130 -16.21 46.05 -51.62
CA GLU A 130 -15.08 46.95 -51.35
C GLU A 130 -15.44 48.22 -50.55
N ALA A 131 -14.50 48.75 -49.76
CA ALA A 131 -14.08 50.17 -49.78
C ALA A 131 -12.94 50.45 -48.77
N ASN A 132 -11.80 50.96 -49.27
CA ASN A 132 -10.94 52.07 -48.79
C ASN A 132 -10.72 52.27 -47.27
N GLU A 133 -9.56 52.67 -46.73
CA GLU A 133 -8.19 52.97 -47.14
C GLU A 133 -7.42 53.29 -45.83
N GLU A 134 -6.09 53.36 -45.89
CA GLU A 134 -5.16 53.97 -44.92
C GLU A 134 -4.69 53.18 -43.66
N THR A 135 -3.38 52.86 -43.68
CA THR A 135 -2.50 52.65 -42.50
C THR A 135 -1.88 54.02 -42.15
N PRO A 136 -1.36 54.34 -40.92
CA PRO A 136 -0.41 53.50 -40.18
C PRO A 136 -0.38 53.58 -38.61
N ALA A 137 0.31 52.57 -38.04
CA ALA A 137 1.16 52.55 -36.83
C ALA A 137 0.84 53.40 -35.57
N PHE A 138 0.65 52.74 -34.42
CA PHE A 138 1.07 53.31 -33.11
C PHE A 138 1.37 52.25 -32.00
N VAL A 139 2.67 52.06 -31.75
CA VAL A 139 3.42 52.00 -30.47
C VAL A 139 3.01 51.07 -29.30
N MET A 140 3.86 50.04 -29.12
CA MET A 140 4.46 49.44 -27.89
C MET A 140 4.15 50.09 -26.52
N HIS A 141 3.78 49.32 -25.49
CA HIS A 141 4.07 49.63 -24.09
C HIS A 141 4.56 48.37 -23.35
N MET A 142 5.56 48.58 -22.48
CA MET A 142 6.36 47.59 -21.72
C MET A 142 5.56 46.68 -20.80
#